data_AF-A0A2I4H0U4-F1
#
_entry.id   AF-A0A2I4H0U4-F1
#
_cell.length_a   1.000
_cell.length_b   1.000
_cell.length_c   1.000
_cell.angle_alpha   90.00
_cell.angle_beta   90.00
_cell.angle_gamma   90.00
#
_symmetry.space_group_name_H-M   'P 1'
#
loop_
_entity.id
_entity.type
_entity.pdbx_description
1 polymer ?
#
loop_
_entity_poly.entity_id
_entity_poly.type
_entity_poly.pdbx_seq_one_letter_code
_entity_poly.pdbx_strand_id
1 'polypeptide(L)'
;MALFSSYSASYSIRCSSNRDNHDQNKQKLNNLRIISTSSRSSNKADILSPTAGVANTFNSITSIPENGYIPKEEVRQNIPTRKQLVDPHRQGLISQGGVGYMQTVVIRSYEVGPDKTATLESILNLLQETALNHVWMSGLLSNGFGATHGMVRNNLIWVVSRMQVQVDHYPIWGEVLEIDTWVGASGKNGMRRDWLIQSQATGHVFARATSTWVMMNQQTRRLSKMPEEVRDEISPWFIENQAIKEDSPEKIIKLDSKARYMNSNLKPKRSDLDMNQHVNNVKYVRWMLETIPDEILESRQLSSIILEYRRECGSSDIVQSLCHPDEDGILKDGLKQNNDISLLNGFSLASEILEGGGLLGSYEKAPLRYTHLLQTQGERGSGEIVRGRTTWKRKMSTAIPFST
;
A
#
# COMPACT_ATOMS: atom_id res chain seq x y z
N MET A 1 -34.97 -1.78 9.04
CA MET A 1 -36.32 -1.41 8.53
C MET A 1 -36.25 0.02 8.02
N ALA A 2 -36.09 0.19 6.71
CA ALA A 2 -36.40 1.38 5.93
C ALA A 2 -36.40 0.94 4.46
N LEU A 3 -37.48 1.28 3.76
CA LEU A 3 -38.02 0.61 2.59
C LEU A 3 -37.35 1.05 1.28
N PHE A 4 -37.10 0.10 0.37
CA PHE A 4 -36.93 0.39 -1.05
C PHE A 4 -38.20 -0.04 -1.79
N SER A 5 -38.86 0.92 -2.43
CA SER A 5 -40.07 0.72 -3.23
C SER A 5 -39.76 -0.07 -4.51
N SER A 6 -40.50 -1.16 -4.69
CA SER A 6 -40.52 -2.03 -5.86
C SER A 6 -41.27 -1.42 -7.05
N TYR A 7 -40.75 -1.59 -8.26
CA TYR A 7 -41.57 -1.67 -9.47
C TYR A 7 -41.61 -3.14 -9.91
N SER A 8 -42.78 -3.78 -9.80
CA SER A 8 -43.01 -5.14 -10.32
C SER A 8 -43.49 -5.07 -11.77
N ALA A 9 -42.72 -5.62 -12.70
CA ALA A 9 -43.24 -6.04 -14.00
C ALA A 9 -43.43 -7.57 -13.93
N SER A 10 -44.70 -7.99 -13.85
CA SER A 10 -45.11 -9.39 -13.80
C SER A 10 -45.06 -10.02 -15.19
N TYR A 11 -44.21 -11.03 -15.38
CA TYR A 11 -44.31 -11.98 -16.49
C TYR A 11 -44.58 -13.36 -15.92
N SER A 12 -45.69 -13.95 -16.34
CA SER A 12 -46.12 -15.30 -15.99
C SER A 12 -45.26 -16.35 -16.70
N ILE A 13 -44.49 -17.14 -15.95
CA ILE A 13 -43.84 -18.34 -16.47
C ILE A 13 -44.78 -19.52 -16.25
N ARG A 14 -45.32 -20.07 -17.35
CA ARG A 14 -46.14 -21.27 -17.36
C ARG A 14 -45.21 -22.48 -17.52
N CYS A 15 -45.00 -23.24 -16.45
CA CYS A 15 -44.31 -24.53 -16.52
C CYS A 15 -45.26 -25.59 -17.08
N SER A 16 -44.85 -26.26 -18.15
CA SER A 16 -45.47 -27.48 -18.65
C SER A 16 -44.35 -28.52 -18.81
N SER A 17 -44.43 -29.60 -18.06
CA SER A 17 -43.56 -30.76 -18.17
C SER A 17 -44.07 -31.72 -19.25
N ASN A 18 -43.18 -32.24 -20.09
CA ASN A 18 -43.17 -33.68 -20.31
C ASN A 18 -41.82 -34.20 -20.84
N ARG A 19 -41.52 -35.42 -20.41
CA ARG A 19 -40.32 -36.23 -20.60
C ARG A 19 -40.12 -36.64 -22.06
N ASP A 20 -38.86 -36.81 -22.50
CA ASP A 20 -38.35 -38.13 -22.94
C ASP A 20 -36.86 -38.10 -23.35
N ASN A 21 -36.22 -39.26 -23.17
CA ASN A 21 -34.81 -39.61 -23.36
C ASN A 21 -34.35 -39.54 -24.82
N HIS A 22 -33.11 -39.11 -25.08
CA HIS A 22 -31.99 -39.94 -25.60
C HIS A 22 -30.82 -39.08 -26.12
N ASP A 23 -29.63 -39.59 -25.86
CA ASP A 23 -28.31 -39.05 -26.22
C ASP A 23 -27.85 -39.55 -27.61
N GLN A 24 -27.07 -38.73 -28.35
CA GLN A 24 -25.90 -39.08 -29.21
C GLN A 24 -25.57 -38.06 -30.34
N ASN A 25 -24.35 -37.50 -30.26
CA ASN A 25 -23.36 -37.23 -31.33
C ASN A 25 -23.78 -36.76 -32.75
N LYS A 26 -23.40 -35.53 -33.13
CA LYS A 26 -22.37 -35.21 -34.18
C LYS A 26 -22.32 -33.72 -34.58
N GLN A 27 -21.10 -33.31 -34.94
CA GLN A 27 -20.59 -32.02 -35.42
C GLN A 27 -21.37 -31.32 -36.55
N LYS A 28 -21.41 -29.97 -36.56
CA LYS A 28 -20.68 -29.10 -37.53
C LYS A 28 -21.03 -27.61 -37.43
N LEU A 29 -20.01 -26.80 -37.75
CA LEU A 29 -19.91 -25.35 -37.98
C LEU A 29 -21.19 -24.58 -38.41
N ASN A 30 -21.36 -23.35 -37.92
CA ASN A 30 -21.11 -22.11 -38.70
C ASN A 30 -21.62 -20.82 -38.00
N ASN A 31 -20.76 -19.79 -38.03
CA ASN A 31 -21.01 -18.36 -38.28
C ASN A 31 -22.35 -17.75 -37.85
N LEU A 32 -22.32 -16.88 -36.83
CA LEU A 32 -23.37 -15.89 -36.58
C LEU A 32 -22.91 -14.49 -37.01
N ARG A 33 -23.45 -14.07 -38.17
CA ARG A 33 -23.54 -12.68 -38.61
C ARG A 33 -24.57 -11.95 -37.76
N ILE A 34 -24.22 -10.78 -37.23
CA ILE A 34 -25.20 -9.82 -36.71
C ILE A 34 -25.36 -8.72 -37.77
N ILE A 35 -26.52 -8.70 -38.42
CA ILE A 35 -26.93 -7.63 -39.33
C ILE A 35 -27.70 -6.59 -38.52
N SER A 36 -27.23 -5.35 -38.59
CA SER A 36 -27.85 -4.16 -38.03
C SER A 36 -29.05 -3.73 -38.88
N THR A 37 -30.20 -3.53 -38.23
CA THR A 37 -31.37 -2.88 -38.84
C THR A 37 -31.36 -1.40 -38.49
N SER A 38 -31.13 -0.57 -39.51
CA SER A 38 -31.28 0.88 -39.52
C SER A 38 -32.76 1.29 -39.48
N SER A 39 -33.13 2.24 -38.62
CA SER A 39 -34.36 3.03 -38.79
C SER A 39 -33.99 4.50 -39.05
N ARG A 40 -34.48 5.01 -40.19
CA ARG A 40 -34.43 6.42 -40.58
C ARG A 40 -35.53 7.18 -39.84
N SER A 41 -35.18 8.34 -39.29
CA SER A 41 -36.11 9.48 -39.31
C SER A 41 -35.32 10.76 -39.60
N SER A 42 -35.87 11.55 -40.52
CA SER A 42 -35.35 12.79 -41.06
C SER A 42 -35.90 13.98 -40.28
N ASN A 43 -35.08 14.99 -40.02
CA ASN A 43 -35.45 16.41 -40.18
C ASN A 43 -34.18 17.27 -40.22
N LYS A 44 -34.09 18.13 -41.25
CA LYS A 44 -33.06 19.16 -41.44
C LYS A 44 -33.58 20.50 -40.91
N ALA A 45 -32.67 21.28 -40.33
CA ALA A 45 -32.64 22.74 -40.47
C ALA A 45 -31.19 23.23 -40.23
N ASP A 46 -30.62 23.88 -41.23
CA ASP A 46 -29.32 24.56 -41.20
C ASP A 46 -29.42 25.90 -40.46
N ILE A 47 -28.33 26.36 -39.82
CA ILE A 47 -27.82 27.76 -39.82
C ILE A 47 -26.43 27.80 -39.11
N LEU A 48 -25.42 28.13 -39.94
CA LEU A 48 -24.16 28.90 -39.76
C LEU A 48 -23.16 28.66 -38.58
N SER A 49 -21.89 28.64 -39.00
CA SER A 49 -20.56 28.41 -38.37
C SER A 49 -20.08 29.57 -37.44
N PRO A 50 -18.87 29.57 -36.78
CA PRO A 50 -17.64 28.87 -37.16
C PRO A 50 -16.63 28.33 -36.09
N THR A 51 -15.88 27.32 -36.54
CA THR A 51 -14.45 27.00 -36.36
C THR A 51 -13.77 27.05 -34.97
N ALA A 52 -13.24 25.89 -34.56
CA ALA A 52 -11.80 25.71 -34.26
C ALA A 52 -11.43 24.23 -34.45
N GLY A 53 -10.59 23.95 -35.45
CA GLY A 53 -10.17 22.59 -35.82
C GLY A 53 -9.05 22.06 -34.94
N VAL A 54 -9.10 20.77 -34.61
CA VAL A 54 -7.94 20.01 -34.14
C VAL A 54 -7.60 19.02 -35.25
N ALA A 55 -6.51 19.32 -35.96
CA ALA A 55 -5.93 18.44 -36.96
C ALA A 55 -5.20 17.28 -36.25
N ASN A 56 -5.70 16.07 -36.44
CA ASN A 56 -4.95 14.85 -36.15
C ASN A 56 -3.81 14.73 -37.15
N THR A 57 -2.59 15.04 -36.71
CA THR A 57 -1.39 14.79 -37.51
C THR A 57 -0.72 13.52 -36.99
N PHE A 58 -1.14 12.37 -37.49
CA PHE A 58 -0.32 11.16 -37.46
C PHE A 58 0.61 11.21 -38.67
N ASN A 59 1.88 11.52 -38.44
CA ASN A 59 2.94 11.26 -39.42
C ASN A 59 4.18 10.79 -38.68
N SER A 60 4.47 9.49 -38.79
CA SER A 60 5.83 8.99 -38.69
C SER A 60 5.96 7.81 -39.64
N ILE A 61 6.20 8.12 -40.91
CA ILE A 61 6.70 7.17 -41.89
C ILE A 61 8.22 7.20 -41.75
N THR A 62 8.80 6.17 -41.17
CA THR A 62 10.24 5.91 -41.26
C THR A 62 10.49 4.83 -42.30
N SER A 63 11.35 5.18 -43.25
CA SER A 63 11.88 4.34 -44.32
C SER A 63 12.53 3.06 -43.78
N ILE A 64 12.22 1.94 -44.44
CA ILE A 64 12.73 0.60 -44.20
C ILE A 64 14.19 0.49 -44.68
N PRO A 65 15.12 -0.07 -43.90
CA PRO A 65 16.21 -0.88 -44.43
C PRO A 65 15.89 -2.37 -44.30
N GLU A 66 16.28 -3.12 -45.32
CA GLU A 66 16.12 -4.58 -45.44
C GLU A 66 16.80 -5.36 -44.31
N ASN A 67 16.17 -6.47 -43.92
CA ASN A 67 16.65 -7.55 -43.07
C ASN A 67 17.03 -7.23 -41.60
N GLY A 68 16.04 -7.46 -40.72
CA GLY A 68 16.25 -7.64 -39.29
C GLY A 68 14.91 -7.74 -38.57
N TYR A 69 14.35 -8.95 -38.47
CA TYR A 69 13.16 -9.20 -37.66
C TYR A 69 13.52 -9.02 -36.17
N ILE A 70 13.21 -7.85 -35.62
CA ILE A 70 13.10 -7.64 -34.17
C ILE A 70 11.60 -7.67 -33.86
N PRO A 71 11.08 -8.60 -33.06
CA PRO A 71 9.71 -8.52 -32.60
C PRO A 71 9.59 -7.23 -31.78
N LYS A 72 8.89 -6.22 -32.31
CA LYS A 72 8.44 -5.10 -31.51
C LYS A 72 7.45 -5.68 -30.51
N GLU A 73 7.88 -5.90 -29.26
CA GLU A 73 6.93 -5.98 -28.17
C GLU A 73 6.07 -4.71 -28.25
N GLU A 74 4.77 -4.87 -28.49
CA GLU A 74 3.83 -3.76 -28.37
C GLU A 74 3.81 -3.33 -26.91
N VAL A 75 4.63 -2.33 -26.58
CA VAL A 75 4.66 -1.73 -25.25
C VAL A 75 3.30 -1.04 -25.04
N ARG A 76 2.38 -1.74 -24.39
CA ARG A 76 1.04 -1.22 -24.04
C ARG A 76 1.08 -0.02 -23.10
N GLN A 77 2.20 0.17 -22.40
CA GLN A 77 2.40 1.26 -21.45
C GLN A 77 2.91 2.50 -22.16
N ASN A 78 2.11 3.58 -22.13
CA ASN A 78 2.53 4.89 -22.63
C ASN A 78 3.31 5.64 -21.53
N ILE A 79 4.51 5.15 -21.21
CA ILE A 79 5.39 5.77 -20.22
C ILE A 79 5.88 7.12 -20.77
N PRO A 80 5.66 8.24 -20.06
CA PRO A 80 6.20 9.53 -20.48
C PRO A 80 7.72 9.50 -20.52
N THR A 81 8.31 9.99 -21.61
CA THR A 81 9.76 10.19 -21.74
C THR A 81 10.20 11.59 -21.31
N ARG A 82 9.23 12.44 -20.97
CA ARG A 82 9.43 13.80 -20.50
C ARG A 82 8.57 14.03 -19.28
N LYS A 83 9.06 14.89 -18.39
CA LYS A 83 8.33 15.35 -17.22
C LYS A 83 6.95 15.89 -17.61
N GLN A 84 5.93 15.39 -16.93
CA GLN A 84 4.56 15.85 -17.02
C GLN A 84 4.23 16.69 -15.78
N LEU A 85 3.44 17.75 -15.93
CA LEU A 85 3.03 18.59 -14.79
C LEU A 85 1.70 18.16 -14.17
N VAL A 86 0.81 17.57 -14.97
CA VAL A 86 -0.53 17.14 -14.56
C VAL A 86 -0.87 15.81 -15.23
N ASP A 87 -1.49 14.91 -14.48
CA ASP A 87 -2.12 13.68 -14.96
C ASP A 87 -3.60 13.69 -14.55
N PRO A 88 -4.52 14.05 -15.48
CA PRO A 88 -5.94 14.11 -15.16
C PRO A 88 -6.55 12.73 -14.88
N HIS A 89 -5.96 11.64 -15.37
CA HIS A 89 -6.49 10.28 -15.16
C HIS A 89 -6.22 9.79 -13.74
N ARG A 90 -5.01 10.05 -13.23
CA ARG A 90 -4.64 9.71 -11.85
C ARG A 90 -5.03 10.78 -10.84
N GLN A 91 -5.49 11.95 -11.32
CA GLN A 91 -5.67 13.16 -10.51
C GLN A 91 -4.38 13.55 -9.77
N GLY A 92 -3.28 13.47 -10.51
CA GLY A 92 -1.94 13.76 -10.01
C GLY A 92 -1.37 15.05 -10.61
N LEU A 93 -0.53 15.74 -9.86
CA LEU A 93 0.22 16.89 -10.35
C LEU A 93 1.61 16.94 -9.74
N ILE A 94 2.53 17.59 -10.43
CA ILE A 94 3.85 17.91 -9.89
C ILE A 94 3.74 19.18 -9.05
N SER A 95 4.13 19.10 -7.79
CA SER A 95 4.06 20.16 -6.79
C SER A 95 5.45 20.64 -6.36
N GLN A 96 5.52 21.50 -5.34
CA GLN A 96 6.76 21.93 -4.68
C GLN A 96 7.85 22.44 -5.63
N GLY A 97 7.54 23.41 -6.49
CA GLY A 97 8.53 23.99 -7.42
C GLY A 97 8.98 23.03 -8.53
N GLY A 98 8.22 21.97 -8.77
CA GLY A 98 8.48 21.03 -9.86
C GLY A 98 9.03 19.67 -9.41
N VAL A 99 9.29 19.45 -8.13
CA VAL A 99 10.02 18.25 -7.68
C VAL A 99 9.25 17.37 -6.71
N GLY A 100 8.11 17.85 -6.22
CA GLY A 100 7.14 17.05 -5.49
C GLY A 100 6.09 16.45 -6.41
N TYR A 101 5.35 15.47 -5.91
CA TYR A 101 4.16 14.93 -6.56
C TYR A 101 3.02 14.92 -5.55
N MET A 102 1.85 15.31 -6.02
CA MET A 102 0.61 15.33 -5.25
C MET A 102 -0.44 14.52 -6.00
N GLN A 103 -1.19 13.68 -5.30
CA GLN A 103 -2.28 12.91 -5.89
C GLN A 103 -3.52 12.97 -5.01
N THR A 104 -4.67 13.24 -5.63
CA THR A 104 -5.97 13.13 -4.99
C THR A 104 -6.52 11.72 -5.15
N VAL A 105 -6.90 11.08 -4.04
CA VAL A 105 -7.47 9.73 -4.04
C VAL A 105 -8.69 9.65 -3.12
N VAL A 106 -9.59 8.71 -3.37
CA VAL A 106 -10.74 8.45 -2.49
C VAL A 106 -10.56 7.08 -1.86
N ILE A 107 -10.74 6.97 -0.54
CA ILE A 107 -10.72 5.67 0.14
C ILE A 107 -11.89 4.81 -0.33
N ARG A 108 -11.56 3.64 -0.89
CA ARG A 108 -12.50 2.69 -1.48
C ARG A 108 -13.03 1.73 -0.42
N SER A 109 -14.16 1.09 -0.72
CA SER A 109 -14.86 0.22 0.25
C SER A 109 -14.04 -1.00 0.68
N TYR A 110 -13.14 -1.51 -0.15
CA TYR A 110 -12.28 -2.66 0.16
C TYR A 110 -10.95 -2.26 0.82
N GLU A 111 -10.71 -0.96 1.00
CA GLU A 111 -9.51 -0.43 1.66
C GLU A 111 -9.73 -0.22 3.17
N VAL A 112 -10.98 -0.38 3.64
CA VAL A 112 -11.34 -0.27 5.05
C VAL A 112 -11.51 -1.63 5.72
N GLY A 113 -11.13 -1.71 7.00
CA GLY A 113 -11.34 -2.86 7.85
C GLY A 113 -12.74 -2.91 8.47
N PRO A 114 -13.03 -3.93 9.31
CA PRO A 114 -14.30 -4.07 10.02
C PRO A 114 -14.63 -2.88 10.94
N ASP A 115 -13.62 -2.12 11.37
CA ASP A 115 -13.77 -0.90 12.17
C ASP A 115 -14.09 0.36 11.33
N LYS A 116 -14.34 0.18 10.02
CA LYS A 116 -14.70 1.22 9.03
C LYS A 116 -13.60 2.24 8.75
N THR A 117 -12.38 1.98 9.21
CA THR A 117 -11.20 2.81 8.93
C THR A 117 -10.28 2.10 7.94
N ALA A 118 -9.50 2.86 7.17
CA ALA A 118 -8.52 2.32 6.25
C ALA A 118 -7.54 1.43 7.00
N THR A 119 -7.08 0.35 6.37
CA THR A 119 -6.04 -0.49 6.99
C THR A 119 -4.66 0.13 6.80
N LEU A 120 -3.69 -0.24 7.64
CA LEU A 120 -2.29 0.13 7.39
C LEU A 120 -1.81 -0.42 6.04
N GLU A 121 -2.25 -1.62 5.66
CA GLU A 121 -1.97 -2.20 4.34
C GLU A 121 -2.44 -1.28 3.21
N SER A 122 -3.64 -0.70 3.33
CA SER A 122 -4.15 0.28 2.36
C SER A 122 -3.33 1.57 2.33
N ILE A 123 -2.94 2.11 3.49
CA ILE A 123 -2.05 3.27 3.55
C ILE A 123 -0.73 2.97 2.83
N LEU A 124 -0.08 1.84 3.14
CA LEU A 124 1.20 1.47 2.52
C LEU A 124 1.09 1.26 1.01
N ASN A 125 -0.03 0.68 0.53
CA ASN A 125 -0.30 0.57 -0.90
C ASN A 125 -0.42 1.95 -1.58
N LEU A 126 -1.09 2.91 -0.95
CA LEU A 126 -1.16 4.29 -1.44
C LEU A 126 0.22 4.97 -1.48
N LEU A 127 1.06 4.76 -0.46
CA LEU A 127 2.44 5.27 -0.44
C LEU A 127 3.28 4.69 -1.60
N GLN A 128 3.14 3.38 -1.85
CA GLN A 128 3.84 2.71 -2.96
C GLN A 128 3.35 3.21 -4.33
N GLU A 129 2.04 3.31 -4.52
CA GLU A 129 1.42 3.79 -5.78
C GLU A 129 1.84 5.23 -6.10
N THR A 130 1.75 6.14 -5.12
CA THR A 130 2.14 7.55 -5.30
C THR A 130 3.63 7.72 -5.55
N ALA A 131 4.48 6.86 -4.97
CA ALA A 131 5.91 6.84 -5.27
C ALA A 131 6.19 6.46 -6.73
N LEU A 132 5.50 5.44 -7.25
CA LEU A 132 5.61 5.01 -8.64
C LEU A 132 5.05 6.06 -9.60
N ASN A 133 3.90 6.66 -9.27
CA ASN A 133 3.30 7.71 -10.07
C ASN A 133 4.17 8.98 -10.14
N HIS A 134 4.87 9.32 -9.05
CA HIS A 134 5.87 10.38 -9.10
C HIS A 134 6.98 10.09 -10.12
N VAL A 135 7.55 8.87 -10.12
CA VAL A 135 8.60 8.48 -11.09
C VAL A 135 8.04 8.36 -12.51
N TRP A 136 6.79 7.93 -12.67
CA TRP A 136 6.10 7.93 -13.95
C TRP A 136 5.98 9.34 -14.53
N MET A 137 5.59 10.30 -13.69
CA MET A 137 5.41 11.71 -14.08
C MET A 137 6.72 12.46 -14.28
N SER A 138 7.84 11.99 -13.72
CA SER A 138 9.14 12.64 -13.87
C SER A 138 9.76 12.49 -15.26
N GLY A 139 9.31 11.49 -16.03
CA GLY A 139 9.92 11.10 -17.29
C GLY A 139 11.21 10.29 -17.14
N LEU A 140 11.55 9.87 -15.92
CA LEU A 140 12.75 9.07 -15.64
C LEU A 140 12.48 7.56 -15.69
N LEU A 141 11.22 7.13 -15.68
CA LEU A 141 10.84 5.72 -15.60
C LEU A 141 11.27 4.97 -16.88
N SER A 142 12.21 4.02 -16.74
CA SER A 142 12.78 3.30 -17.89
C SER A 142 12.14 1.93 -18.11
N ASN A 143 12.03 1.10 -17.07
CA ASN A 143 11.58 -0.30 -17.17
C ASN A 143 10.11 -0.51 -16.74
N GLY A 144 9.34 0.56 -16.58
CA GLY A 144 7.95 0.51 -16.12
C GLY A 144 7.78 0.32 -14.60
N PHE A 145 8.84 0.10 -13.81
CA PHE A 145 8.74 -0.05 -12.36
C PHE A 145 9.94 0.55 -11.60
N GLY A 146 9.87 1.84 -11.29
CA GLY A 146 10.76 2.57 -10.37
C GLY A 146 12.22 2.79 -10.79
N ALA A 147 12.75 2.09 -11.81
CA ALA A 147 14.16 2.23 -12.22
C ALA A 147 14.35 3.31 -13.29
N THR A 148 15.38 4.14 -13.11
CA THR A 148 15.75 5.18 -14.08
C THR A 148 16.57 4.62 -15.25
N HIS A 149 16.78 5.42 -16.29
CA HIS A 149 17.58 4.99 -17.45
C HIS A 149 19.03 4.64 -17.08
N GLY A 150 19.67 5.45 -16.23
CA GLY A 150 21.00 5.17 -15.69
C GLY A 150 21.02 3.89 -14.86
N MET A 151 19.99 3.64 -14.06
CA MET A 151 19.92 2.40 -13.26
C MET A 151 19.82 1.15 -14.12
N VAL A 152 18.94 1.16 -15.14
CA VAL A 152 18.78 0.03 -16.06
C VAL A 152 20.10 -0.29 -16.78
N ARG A 153 20.81 0.73 -17.26
CA ARG A 153 22.11 0.56 -17.93
C ARG A 153 23.20 -0.02 -17.02
N ASN A 154 23.09 0.21 -15.71
CA ASN A 154 24.03 -0.29 -14.71
C ASN A 154 23.54 -1.57 -13.98
N ASN A 155 22.43 -2.17 -14.42
CA ASN A 155 21.81 -3.34 -13.80
C ASN A 155 21.50 -3.12 -12.30
N LEU A 156 20.98 -1.92 -11.98
CA LEU A 156 20.65 -1.49 -10.63
C LEU A 156 19.14 -1.43 -10.41
N ILE A 157 18.72 -1.76 -9.20
CA ILE A 157 17.35 -1.62 -8.71
C ILE A 157 17.34 -0.86 -7.39
N TRP A 158 16.20 -0.23 -7.10
CA TRP A 158 15.93 0.36 -5.80
C TRP A 158 15.40 -0.71 -4.84
N VAL A 159 15.98 -0.78 -3.64
CA VAL A 159 15.43 -1.56 -2.53
C VAL A 159 15.23 -0.66 -1.32
N VAL A 160 14.09 -0.81 -0.64
CA VAL A 160 13.83 -0.11 0.62
C VAL A 160 14.69 -0.74 1.71
N SER A 161 15.46 0.06 2.43
CA SER A 161 16.25 -0.42 3.58
C SER A 161 15.59 -0.10 4.91
N ARG A 162 14.88 1.04 4.98
CA ARG A 162 14.16 1.48 6.17
C ARG A 162 12.87 2.20 5.79
N MET A 163 11.82 2.04 6.58
CA MET A 163 10.58 2.81 6.45
C MET A 163 10.03 3.14 7.84
N GLN A 164 9.47 4.34 7.98
CA GLN A 164 8.72 4.76 9.16
C GLN A 164 7.40 5.36 8.70
N VAL A 165 6.32 4.97 9.37
CA VAL A 165 4.97 5.52 9.15
C VAL A 165 4.40 5.92 10.50
N GLN A 166 3.90 7.15 10.59
CA GLN A 166 3.17 7.68 11.73
C GLN A 166 1.72 7.93 11.28
N VAL A 167 0.77 7.32 11.98
CA VAL A 167 -0.66 7.46 11.69
C VAL A 167 -1.32 8.22 12.82
N ASP A 168 -1.69 9.46 12.52
CA ASP A 168 -2.39 10.35 13.45
C ASP A 168 -3.86 9.93 13.50
N HIS A 169 -4.50 9.76 12.35
CA HIS A 169 -5.87 9.27 12.21
C HIS A 169 -5.98 8.37 10.98
N TYR A 170 -6.71 7.27 11.08
CA TYR A 170 -7.00 6.44 9.91
C TYR A 170 -8.21 7.01 9.16
N PRO A 171 -8.10 7.21 7.84
CA PRO A 171 -9.21 7.74 7.09
C PRO A 171 -10.35 6.72 6.98
N ILE A 172 -11.59 7.16 6.88
CA ILE A 172 -12.78 6.31 6.72
C ILE A 172 -13.17 6.17 5.24
N TRP A 173 -14.06 5.22 4.96
CA TRP A 173 -14.59 5.02 3.61
C TRP A 173 -15.24 6.30 3.05
N GLY A 174 -14.88 6.66 1.82
CA GLY A 174 -15.39 7.84 1.14
C GLY A 174 -14.61 9.12 1.40
N GLU A 175 -13.65 9.13 2.34
CA GLU A 175 -12.78 10.30 2.52
C GLU A 175 -11.88 10.52 1.30
N VAL A 176 -11.75 11.80 0.95
CA VAL A 176 -10.89 12.27 -0.14
C VAL A 176 -9.57 12.73 0.45
N LEU A 177 -8.50 12.07 0.04
CA LEU A 177 -7.14 12.32 0.50
C LEU A 177 -6.36 13.11 -0.53
N GLU A 178 -5.51 14.00 -0.04
CA GLU A 178 -4.40 14.58 -0.79
C GLU A 178 -3.11 13.94 -0.28
N ILE A 179 -2.36 13.30 -1.18
CA ILE A 179 -1.11 12.61 -0.86
C ILE A 179 0.04 13.32 -1.57
N ASP A 180 0.85 14.03 -0.79
CA ASP A 180 2.12 14.57 -1.25
C ASP A 180 3.25 13.55 -1.05
N THR A 181 4.16 13.49 -2.02
CA THR A 181 5.43 12.77 -1.89
C THR A 181 6.56 13.50 -2.60
N TRP A 182 7.72 13.47 -1.99
CA TRP A 182 8.94 14.07 -2.54
C TRP A 182 10.15 13.22 -2.16
N VAL A 183 11.29 13.53 -2.78
CA VAL A 183 12.54 12.82 -2.56
C VAL A 183 13.62 13.77 -2.07
N GLY A 184 14.61 13.21 -1.38
CA GLY A 184 15.79 13.94 -0.93
C GLY A 184 16.99 13.01 -0.84
N ALA A 185 18.17 13.59 -0.62
CA ALA A 185 19.37 12.79 -0.39
C ALA A 185 19.28 12.04 0.96
N SER A 186 19.85 10.85 1.02
CA SER A 186 20.09 10.10 2.26
C SER A 186 21.55 9.64 2.28
N GLY A 187 22.43 10.49 2.78
CA GLY A 187 23.88 10.28 2.68
C GLY A 187 24.37 10.24 1.23
N LYS A 188 25.52 9.60 0.98
CA LYS A 188 26.15 9.61 -0.36
C LYS A 188 25.49 8.65 -1.36
N ASN A 189 24.88 7.56 -0.90
CA ASN A 189 24.42 6.44 -1.75
C ASN A 189 22.93 6.12 -1.58
N GLY A 190 22.21 6.84 -0.73
CA GLY A 190 20.80 6.60 -0.48
C GLY A 190 19.92 7.74 -0.98
N MET A 191 18.66 7.41 -1.21
CA MET A 191 17.59 8.37 -1.45
C MET A 191 16.57 8.25 -0.32
N ARG A 192 16.16 9.39 0.23
CA ARG A 192 15.02 9.50 1.12
C ARG A 192 13.77 9.76 0.28
N ARG A 193 12.65 9.15 0.66
CA ARG A 193 11.33 9.52 0.15
C ARG A 193 10.40 9.77 1.32
N ASP A 194 9.69 10.88 1.26
CA ASP A 194 8.75 11.31 2.28
C ASP A 194 7.34 11.37 1.72
N TRP A 195 6.36 11.28 2.62
CA TRP A 195 4.95 11.46 2.30
C TRP A 195 4.20 12.19 3.40
N LEU A 196 3.20 12.95 2.97
CA LEU A 196 2.21 13.58 3.82
C LEU A 196 0.82 13.25 3.25
N ILE A 197 -0.04 12.66 4.08
CA ILE A 197 -1.42 12.32 3.72
C ILE A 197 -2.36 13.23 4.51
N GLN A 198 -3.16 14.01 3.81
CA GLN A 198 -4.09 14.98 4.40
C GLN A 198 -5.50 14.82 3.85
N SER A 199 -6.48 15.28 4.63
CA SER A 199 -7.83 15.51 4.15
C SER A 199 -7.83 16.62 3.11
N GLN A 200 -8.36 16.34 1.93
CA GLN A 200 -8.51 17.35 0.88
C GLN A 200 -9.49 18.45 1.30
N ALA A 201 -10.48 18.13 2.14
CA ALA A 201 -11.49 19.09 2.59
C ALA A 201 -11.01 19.98 3.75
N THR A 202 -10.28 19.41 4.71
CA THR A 202 -9.96 20.10 5.98
C THR A 202 -8.48 20.37 6.19
N GLY A 203 -7.59 19.79 5.37
CA GLY A 203 -6.13 19.84 5.58
C GLY A 203 -5.64 19.02 6.76
N HIS A 204 -6.54 18.30 7.46
CA HIS A 204 -6.20 17.48 8.62
C HIS A 204 -5.24 16.35 8.23
N VAL A 205 -4.17 16.16 9.02
CA VAL A 205 -3.16 15.14 8.74
C VAL A 205 -3.64 13.78 9.21
N PHE A 206 -3.70 12.83 8.27
CA PHE A 206 -3.99 11.43 8.57
C PHE A 206 -2.71 10.67 8.89
N ALA A 207 -1.69 10.80 8.04
CA ALA A 207 -0.44 10.08 8.20
C ALA A 207 0.76 10.83 7.61
N ARG A 208 1.93 10.53 8.15
CA ARG A 208 3.25 10.95 7.66
C ARG A 208 4.10 9.71 7.48
N ALA A 209 4.94 9.68 6.46
CA ALA A 209 5.87 8.58 6.26
C ALA A 209 7.21 9.06 5.72
N THR A 210 8.25 8.29 6.01
CA THR A 210 9.57 8.46 5.39
C THR A 210 10.20 7.10 5.15
N SER A 211 11.02 6.99 4.11
CA SER A 211 11.69 5.75 3.73
C SER A 211 13.09 6.03 3.17
N THR A 212 13.99 5.08 3.38
CA THR A 212 15.35 5.11 2.84
C THR A 212 15.47 4.02 1.79
N TRP A 213 15.97 4.40 0.62
CA TRP A 213 16.19 3.54 -0.52
C TRP A 213 17.68 3.47 -0.83
N VAL A 214 18.16 2.28 -1.13
CA VAL A 214 19.55 2.03 -1.54
C VAL A 214 19.55 1.23 -2.83
N MET A 215 20.61 1.35 -3.62
CA MET A 215 20.74 0.58 -4.84
C MET A 215 21.32 -0.80 -4.59
N MET A 216 20.78 -1.78 -5.29
CA MET A 216 21.27 -3.14 -5.34
C MET A 216 21.51 -3.52 -6.81
N ASN A 217 22.61 -4.21 -7.08
CA ASN A 217 22.82 -4.80 -8.39
C ASN A 217 21.92 -6.04 -8.56
N GLN A 218 21.11 -6.05 -9.61
CA GLN A 218 20.04 -7.03 -9.80
C GLN A 218 20.55 -8.46 -9.98
N GLN A 219 21.73 -8.63 -10.57
CA GLN A 219 22.33 -9.95 -10.83
C GLN A 219 23.09 -10.48 -9.61
N THR A 220 23.96 -9.66 -9.03
CA THR A 220 24.82 -10.09 -7.91
C THR A 220 24.11 -10.06 -6.55
N ARG A 221 22.94 -9.39 -6.46
CA ARG A 221 22.19 -9.13 -5.22
C ARG A 221 23.02 -8.44 -4.14
N ARG A 222 24.02 -7.64 -4.54
CA ARG A 222 24.87 -6.85 -3.64
C ARG A 222 24.49 -5.39 -3.69
N LEU A 223 24.59 -4.71 -2.54
CA LEU A 223 24.43 -3.26 -2.47
C LEU A 223 25.49 -2.58 -3.35
N SER A 224 25.07 -1.54 -4.06
CA SER A 224 25.91 -0.75 -4.95
C SER A 224 26.00 0.70 -4.50
N LYS A 225 27.13 1.33 -4.79
CA LYS A 225 27.24 2.79 -4.74
C LYS A 225 26.37 3.40 -5.84
N MET A 226 26.04 4.68 -5.68
CA MET A 226 25.31 5.46 -6.67
C MET A 226 26.24 5.96 -7.78
N PRO A 227 26.10 5.48 -9.03
CA PRO A 227 26.85 6.03 -10.17
C PRO A 227 26.51 7.51 -10.37
N GLU A 228 27.45 8.28 -10.92
CA GLU A 228 27.26 9.71 -11.22
C GLU A 228 26.09 9.92 -12.18
N GLU A 229 25.98 9.09 -13.22
CA GLU A 229 24.85 9.14 -14.16
C GLU A 229 23.48 9.04 -13.46
N VAL A 230 23.32 8.11 -12.50
CA VAL A 230 22.07 7.98 -11.75
C VAL A 230 21.87 9.19 -10.83
N ARG A 231 22.95 9.72 -10.26
CA ARG A 231 22.92 10.91 -9.41
C ARG A 231 22.47 12.14 -10.20
N ASP A 232 22.93 12.30 -11.43
CA ASP A 232 22.57 13.43 -12.29
C ASP A 232 21.09 13.36 -12.70
N GLU A 233 20.53 12.16 -12.84
CA GLU A 233 19.10 11.96 -13.11
C GLU A 233 18.21 12.36 -11.91
N ILE A 234 18.61 12.02 -10.68
CA ILE A 234 17.73 12.14 -9.50
C ILE A 234 18.02 13.34 -8.61
N SER A 235 19.26 13.83 -8.55
CA SER A 235 19.62 14.95 -7.65
C SER A 235 18.88 16.26 -7.93
N PRO A 236 18.46 16.59 -9.18
CA PRO A 236 17.62 17.76 -9.43
C PRO A 236 16.22 17.66 -8.79
N TRP A 237 15.80 16.46 -8.36
CA TRP A 237 14.53 16.22 -7.67
C TRP A 237 14.65 16.31 -6.15
N PHE A 238 15.87 16.41 -5.60
CA PHE A 238 16.09 16.37 -4.17
C PHE A 238 15.72 17.69 -3.49
N ILE A 239 14.97 17.58 -2.40
CA ILE A 239 14.69 18.68 -1.49
C ILE A 239 15.00 18.30 -0.04
N GLU A 240 15.23 19.32 0.78
CA GLU A 240 15.55 19.16 2.20
C GLU A 240 14.32 18.97 3.10
N ASN A 241 13.11 19.12 2.55
CA ASN A 241 11.88 18.92 3.31
C ASN A 241 11.78 17.48 3.84
N GLN A 242 11.31 17.31 5.08
CA GLN A 242 11.17 16.01 5.76
C GLN A 242 9.78 15.91 6.39
N ALA A 243 9.04 14.85 6.09
CA ALA A 243 7.71 14.64 6.67
C ALA A 243 7.80 14.19 8.13
N ILE A 244 8.86 13.45 8.47
CA ILE A 244 9.20 13.04 9.83
C ILE A 244 10.63 13.49 10.11
N LYS A 245 10.79 14.35 11.12
CA LYS A 245 12.12 14.76 11.61
C LYS A 245 12.57 13.74 12.66
N GLU A 246 13.69 13.09 12.40
CA GLU A 246 14.32 12.15 13.32
C GLU A 246 15.81 12.54 13.43
N ASP A 247 16.25 12.97 14.62
CA ASP A 247 17.65 13.38 14.84
C ASP A 247 18.62 12.21 14.64
N SER A 248 18.19 11.01 15.02
CA SER A 248 18.95 9.77 14.84
C SER A 248 18.02 8.58 14.66
N PRO A 249 18.24 7.70 13.66
CA PRO A 249 17.40 6.54 13.43
C PRO A 249 17.28 5.65 14.66
N GLU A 250 16.06 5.42 15.14
CA GLU A 250 15.83 4.46 16.21
C GLU A 250 16.28 3.05 15.78
N LYS A 251 17.18 2.45 16.56
CA LYS A 251 17.70 1.11 16.31
C LYS A 251 16.70 0.04 16.79
N ILE A 252 16.41 -0.93 15.92
CA ILE A 252 15.59 -2.09 16.27
C ILE A 252 16.50 -3.26 16.66
N ILE A 253 16.41 -3.65 17.94
CA ILE A 253 17.13 -4.81 18.46
C ILE A 253 16.46 -6.07 17.91
N LYS A 254 17.28 -7.01 17.41
CA LYS A 254 16.78 -8.27 16.89
C LYS A 254 16.16 -9.08 18.03
N LEU A 255 14.96 -9.63 17.82
CA LEU A 255 14.40 -10.63 18.71
C LEU A 255 15.23 -11.93 18.69
N ASP A 256 15.29 -12.58 19.84
CA ASP A 256 15.76 -13.96 19.95
C ASP A 256 14.61 -14.95 19.73
N SER A 257 14.89 -16.23 19.91
CA SER A 257 13.89 -17.31 19.75
C SER A 257 12.84 -17.37 20.88
N LYS A 258 12.91 -16.49 21.89
CA LYS A 258 11.99 -16.45 23.03
C LYS A 258 10.88 -15.41 22.86
N ALA A 259 10.57 -15.02 21.63
CA ALA A 259 9.45 -14.15 21.32
C ALA A 259 8.15 -14.71 21.93
N ARG A 260 7.33 -13.82 22.50
CA ARG A 260 6.12 -14.22 23.25
C ARG A 260 5.02 -14.73 22.32
N TYR A 261 4.93 -14.12 21.13
CA TYR A 261 3.97 -14.46 20.10
C TYR A 261 4.71 -14.88 18.84
N MET A 262 4.17 -15.88 18.15
CA MET A 262 4.80 -16.45 16.96
C MET A 262 3.75 -17.01 16.00
N ASN A 263 3.98 -16.79 14.70
CA ASN A 263 3.26 -17.47 13.63
C ASN A 263 4.28 -18.06 12.65
N SER A 264 4.21 -19.37 12.41
CA SER A 264 5.17 -20.14 11.61
C SER A 264 4.52 -20.72 10.37
N ASN A 265 5.32 -21.23 9.43
CA ASN A 265 4.86 -21.84 8.18
C ASN A 265 4.07 -20.87 7.27
N LEU A 266 4.33 -19.57 7.38
CA LEU A 266 3.75 -18.58 6.48
C LEU A 266 4.33 -18.76 5.09
N LYS A 267 3.47 -18.94 4.09
CA LYS A 267 3.88 -19.11 2.70
C LYS A 267 3.33 -17.98 1.85
N PRO A 268 4.15 -17.35 1.00
CA PRO A 268 3.66 -16.39 0.01
C PRO A 268 2.58 -17.02 -0.88
N LYS A 269 1.49 -16.30 -1.09
CA LYS A 269 0.51 -16.62 -2.13
C LYS A 269 0.95 -16.00 -3.45
N ARG A 270 0.41 -16.51 -4.56
CA ARG A 270 0.64 -15.93 -5.90
C ARG A 270 0.30 -14.42 -5.95
N SER A 271 -0.74 -14.01 -5.23
CA SER A 271 -1.17 -12.61 -5.14
C SER A 271 -0.28 -11.73 -4.26
N ASP A 272 0.62 -12.33 -3.48
CA ASP A 272 1.53 -11.60 -2.60
C ASP A 272 2.80 -11.14 -3.35
N LEU A 273 3.00 -11.61 -4.59
CA LEU A 273 4.15 -11.27 -5.42
C LEU A 273 3.90 -9.98 -6.22
N ASP A 274 4.92 -9.14 -6.32
CA ASP A 274 4.90 -7.92 -7.12
C ASP A 274 5.37 -8.15 -8.57
N MET A 275 5.46 -7.07 -9.36
CA MET A 275 5.92 -7.12 -10.76
C MET A 275 7.36 -7.64 -10.91
N ASN A 276 8.15 -7.65 -9.83
CA ASN A 276 9.53 -8.15 -9.80
C ASN A 276 9.61 -9.61 -9.32
N GLN A 277 8.48 -10.29 -9.13
CA GLN A 277 8.39 -11.67 -8.64
C GLN A 277 8.90 -11.85 -7.19
N HIS A 278 8.94 -10.78 -6.41
CA HIS A 278 9.25 -10.84 -4.98
C HIS A 278 7.98 -10.58 -4.16
N VAL A 279 7.98 -11.04 -2.91
CA VAL A 279 6.91 -10.68 -1.99
C VAL A 279 6.87 -9.16 -1.81
N ASN A 280 5.71 -8.55 -2.07
CA ASN A 280 5.49 -7.13 -1.93
C ASN A 280 5.75 -6.69 -0.48
N ASN A 281 6.42 -5.56 -0.29
CA ASN A 281 6.79 -5.02 1.01
C ASN A 281 5.60 -4.90 1.99
N VAL A 282 4.42 -4.57 1.48
CA VAL A 282 3.19 -4.44 2.28
C VAL A 282 2.81 -5.78 2.93
N LYS A 283 3.13 -6.91 2.29
CA LYS A 283 2.80 -8.23 2.81
C LYS A 283 3.59 -8.60 4.06
N TYR A 284 4.85 -8.17 4.15
CA TYR A 284 5.65 -8.36 5.37
C TYR A 284 4.96 -7.71 6.56
N VAL A 285 4.47 -6.49 6.40
CA VAL A 285 3.77 -5.77 7.45
C VAL A 285 2.51 -6.53 7.88
N ARG A 286 1.75 -7.07 6.93
CA ARG A 286 0.60 -7.92 7.26
C ARG A 286 0.99 -9.12 8.10
N TRP A 287 2.01 -9.90 7.70
CA TRP A 287 2.47 -11.05 8.50
C TRP A 287 2.95 -10.69 9.90
N MET A 288 3.51 -9.48 10.08
CA MET A 288 3.88 -8.97 11.40
C MET A 288 2.64 -8.65 12.24
N LEU A 289 1.67 -7.92 11.67
CA LEU A 289 0.47 -7.50 12.40
C LEU A 289 -0.43 -8.68 12.81
N GLU A 290 -0.46 -9.77 12.05
CA GLU A 290 -1.21 -11.01 12.38
C GLU A 290 -0.66 -11.75 13.62
N THR A 291 0.49 -11.31 14.18
CA THR A 291 1.03 -11.85 15.45
C THR A 291 0.71 -10.98 16.66
N ILE A 292 0.03 -9.84 16.46
CA ILE A 292 -0.45 -8.99 17.54
C ILE A 292 -1.70 -9.63 18.16
N PRO A 293 -1.82 -9.73 19.50
CA PRO A 293 -3.01 -10.28 20.14
C PRO A 293 -4.28 -9.49 19.84
N ASP A 294 -5.40 -10.19 19.72
CA ASP A 294 -6.71 -9.61 19.40
C ASP A 294 -7.12 -8.53 20.42
N GLU A 295 -6.80 -8.69 21.71
CA GLU A 295 -7.14 -7.72 22.75
C GLU A 295 -6.49 -6.35 22.48
N ILE A 296 -5.31 -6.33 21.86
CA ILE A 296 -4.62 -5.11 21.47
C ILE A 296 -5.26 -4.51 20.21
N LEU A 297 -5.63 -5.34 19.24
CA LEU A 297 -6.33 -4.89 18.03
C LEU A 297 -7.72 -4.31 18.35
N GLU A 298 -8.40 -4.84 19.36
CA GLU A 298 -9.71 -4.38 19.81
C GLU A 298 -9.63 -3.07 20.62
N SER A 299 -8.70 -2.97 21.58
CA SER A 299 -8.62 -1.83 22.51
C SER A 299 -7.74 -0.67 22.02
N ARG A 300 -6.82 -0.93 21.10
CA ARG A 300 -5.78 0.01 20.65
C ARG A 300 -5.73 0.13 19.14
N GLN A 301 -5.08 1.18 18.67
CA GLN A 301 -4.86 1.48 17.27
C GLN A 301 -3.37 1.75 17.05
N LEU A 302 -2.83 1.20 15.97
CA LEU A 302 -1.43 1.39 15.59
C LEU A 302 -1.18 2.85 15.20
N SER A 303 -0.33 3.54 15.94
CA SER A 303 0.01 4.95 15.69
C SER A 303 1.36 5.15 15.02
N SER A 304 2.26 4.16 15.10
CA SER A 304 3.56 4.25 14.43
C SER A 304 4.12 2.87 14.15
N ILE A 305 4.81 2.72 13.01
CA ILE A 305 5.58 1.55 12.65
C ILE A 305 6.93 1.96 12.07
N ILE A 306 7.99 1.29 12.48
CA ILE A 306 9.34 1.40 11.92
C ILE A 306 9.74 0.02 11.40
N LEU A 307 10.30 -0.04 10.20
CA LEU A 307 10.70 -1.25 9.49
C LEU A 307 12.15 -1.13 9.04
N GLU A 308 12.94 -2.19 9.23
CA GLU A 308 14.28 -2.36 8.67
C GLU A 308 14.32 -3.63 7.84
N TYR A 309 14.43 -3.46 6.52
CA TYR A 309 14.48 -4.56 5.56
C TYR A 309 15.92 -5.07 5.41
N ARG A 310 16.08 -6.39 5.43
CA ARG A 310 17.37 -7.08 5.41
C ARG A 310 17.51 -8.05 4.25
N ARG A 311 16.40 -8.64 3.80
CA ARG A 311 16.37 -9.62 2.70
C ARG A 311 14.99 -9.63 2.03
N GLU A 312 14.97 -9.95 0.74
CA GLU A 312 13.73 -10.26 0.01
C GLU A 312 13.28 -11.69 0.27
N CYS A 313 12.00 -11.94 0.03
CA CYS A 313 11.35 -13.24 0.12
C CYS A 313 10.80 -13.60 -1.27
N GLY A 314 11.09 -14.81 -1.74
CA GLY A 314 10.56 -15.39 -2.98
C GLY A 314 9.41 -16.35 -2.71
N SER A 315 8.75 -16.82 -3.77
CA SER A 315 7.54 -17.65 -3.68
C SER A 315 7.72 -19.00 -2.99
N SER A 316 8.94 -19.54 -2.95
CA SER A 316 9.26 -20.83 -2.34
C SER A 316 9.61 -20.75 -0.85
N ASP A 317 9.79 -19.53 -0.33
CA ASP A 317 10.25 -19.35 1.04
C ASP A 317 9.12 -19.67 2.04
N ILE A 318 9.54 -20.16 3.20
CA ILE A 318 8.69 -20.35 4.36
C ILE A 318 9.11 -19.32 5.40
N VAL A 319 8.16 -18.57 5.91
CA VAL A 319 8.39 -17.43 6.80
C VAL A 319 7.88 -17.73 8.21
N GLN A 320 8.64 -17.27 9.19
CA GLN A 320 8.24 -17.17 10.59
C GLN A 320 8.13 -15.70 10.97
N SER A 321 7.01 -15.36 11.60
CA SER A 321 6.76 -14.07 12.22
C SER A 321 6.89 -14.22 13.74
N LEU A 322 7.74 -13.41 14.34
CA LEU A 322 7.99 -13.36 15.78
C LEU A 322 7.63 -11.96 16.29
N CYS A 323 6.96 -11.91 17.44
CA CYS A 323 6.52 -10.67 18.06
C CYS A 323 6.71 -10.75 19.59
N HIS A 324 7.27 -9.69 20.16
CA HIS A 324 7.48 -9.59 21.60
C HIS A 324 7.10 -8.17 22.08
N PRO A 325 6.29 -8.05 23.14
CA PRO A 325 6.00 -6.74 23.75
C PRO A 325 7.25 -6.18 24.42
N ASP A 326 7.54 -4.90 24.23
CA ASP A 326 8.67 -4.26 24.92
C ASP A 326 8.33 -4.14 26.42
N GLU A 327 9.25 -4.50 27.31
CA GLU A 327 9.05 -4.58 28.77
C GLU A 327 8.51 -3.26 29.37
N ASP A 328 8.93 -2.12 28.82
CA ASP A 328 8.50 -0.77 29.22
C ASP A 328 6.99 -0.51 29.04
N GLY A 329 6.32 -1.29 28.17
CA GLY A 329 4.88 -1.21 27.94
C GLY A 329 4.08 -2.14 28.85
N ILE A 330 4.63 -3.31 29.20
CA ILE A 330 3.94 -4.34 29.99
C ILE A 330 3.79 -3.90 31.47
N LEU A 331 4.80 -3.21 32.01
CA LEU A 331 4.76 -2.73 33.40
C LEU A 331 3.78 -1.57 33.63
N LYS A 332 3.18 -1.01 32.56
CA LYS A 332 2.28 0.16 32.64
C LYS A 332 0.81 -0.16 32.35
N ASP A 333 0.52 -1.33 31.80
CA ASP A 333 -0.83 -1.80 31.53
C ASP A 333 -0.99 -3.09 32.34
N GLY A 334 -1.65 -3.02 33.49
CA GLY A 334 -1.78 -4.13 34.45
C GLY A 334 -2.59 -5.32 33.93
N LEU A 335 -2.16 -5.92 32.83
CA LEU A 335 -2.59 -7.24 32.38
C LEU A 335 -2.12 -8.24 33.43
N LYS A 336 -3.00 -8.48 34.40
CA LYS A 336 -2.84 -9.47 35.45
C LYS A 336 -2.32 -10.76 34.83
N GLN A 337 -1.11 -11.14 35.25
CA GLN A 337 -0.65 -12.52 35.13
C GLN A 337 -1.61 -13.38 35.94
N ASN A 338 -2.56 -14.03 35.28
CA ASN A 338 -3.14 -15.25 35.82
C ASN A 338 -2.23 -16.38 35.38
N ASN A 339 -1.27 -16.74 36.22
CA ASN A 339 -0.81 -18.11 36.37
C ASN A 339 -0.26 -18.27 37.80
N ASP A 340 -0.96 -19.12 38.56
CA ASP A 340 -0.56 -19.77 39.80
C ASP A 340 -0.40 -18.95 41.09
N ILE A 341 -1.53 -18.68 41.77
CA ILE A 341 -1.63 -18.89 43.23
C ILE A 341 -2.97 -19.58 43.52
N SER A 342 -2.90 -20.89 43.75
CA SER A 342 -3.90 -21.60 44.55
C SER A 342 -3.63 -21.31 46.04
N LEU A 343 -4.70 -21.33 46.84
CA LEU A 343 -4.76 -21.24 48.32
C LEU A 343 -5.07 -19.85 48.91
N LEU A 344 -6.36 -19.50 49.04
CA LEU A 344 -7.15 -19.68 50.28
C LEU A 344 -8.43 -18.83 50.26
N ASN A 345 -9.56 -19.51 50.44
CA ASN A 345 -10.79 -19.09 51.11
C ASN A 345 -11.32 -17.65 50.93
N GLY A 346 -12.40 -17.58 50.14
CA GLY A 346 -13.67 -16.96 50.55
C GLY A 346 -13.67 -15.47 50.84
N PHE A 347 -14.11 -14.66 49.87
CA PHE A 347 -15.22 -13.71 50.03
C PHE A 347 -15.63 -13.21 48.64
N SER A 348 -16.91 -13.37 48.33
CA SER A 348 -17.61 -12.79 47.18
C SER A 348 -18.25 -11.48 47.64
N LEU A 349 -17.78 -10.35 47.09
CA LEU A 349 -18.33 -8.97 47.05
C LEU A 349 -17.09 -8.05 46.86
N ALA A 350 -17.01 -7.03 46.01
CA ALA A 350 -18.02 -6.27 45.30
C ALA A 350 -17.39 -5.65 44.03
N SER A 351 -18.16 -5.65 42.95
CA SER A 351 -18.13 -4.61 41.93
C SER A 351 -18.77 -3.36 42.56
N GLU A 352 -18.26 -2.18 42.17
CA GLU A 352 -18.72 -0.83 42.58
C GLU A 352 -18.18 -0.28 43.91
N ILE A 353 -17.85 1.02 43.87
CA ILE A 353 -17.26 1.89 44.90
C ILE A 353 -15.73 1.89 44.92
N LEU A 354 -15.14 2.68 44.01
CA LEU A 354 -14.05 3.61 44.33
C LEU A 354 -14.06 4.78 43.32
N GLU A 355 -15.17 5.52 43.30
CA GLU A 355 -15.11 6.96 43.04
C GLU A 355 -14.66 7.63 44.34
N GLY A 356 -13.43 8.12 44.36
CA GLY A 356 -12.86 8.82 45.50
C GLY A 356 -11.45 9.30 45.15
N GLY A 357 -11.32 10.59 44.84
CA GLY A 357 -10.11 11.18 44.28
C GLY A 357 -8.85 10.95 45.11
N GLY A 358 -7.75 10.66 44.41
CA GLY A 358 -6.41 10.62 44.98
C GLY A 358 -5.49 9.64 44.25
N LEU A 359 -4.55 10.17 43.46
CA LEU A 359 -3.32 9.50 43.00
C LEU A 359 -3.41 8.30 42.03
N LEU A 360 -4.50 8.09 41.28
CA LEU A 360 -4.57 7.07 40.22
C LEU A 360 -4.80 7.63 38.79
N GLY A 361 -4.72 8.94 38.60
CA GLY A 361 -5.02 9.62 37.33
C GLY A 361 -3.89 9.69 36.30
N SER A 362 -2.71 9.10 36.57
CA SER A 362 -1.51 9.23 35.72
C SER A 362 -1.02 7.93 35.09
N TYR A 363 -1.63 6.79 35.39
CA TYR A 363 -1.08 5.47 35.05
C TYR A 363 -1.52 4.91 33.68
N GLU A 364 -2.54 5.48 33.02
CA GLU A 364 -3.13 4.93 31.77
C GLU A 364 -2.53 5.47 30.43
N LYS A 365 -1.44 6.25 30.44
CA LYS A 365 -1.08 7.10 29.28
C LYS A 365 0.04 6.61 28.35
N ALA A 366 0.79 5.57 28.69
CA ALA A 366 1.94 5.17 27.87
C ALA A 366 1.53 4.36 26.62
N PRO A 367 2.09 4.66 25.44
CA PRO A 367 1.86 3.83 24.27
C PRO A 367 2.52 2.47 24.44
N LEU A 368 1.83 1.40 24.02
CA LEU A 368 2.38 0.05 24.01
C LEU A 368 3.27 -0.15 22.80
N ARG A 369 4.39 -0.84 22.97
CA ARG A 369 5.34 -1.12 21.89
C ARG A 369 5.55 -2.62 21.74
N TYR A 370 5.68 -3.05 20.50
CA TYR A 370 6.05 -4.41 20.15
C TYR A 370 7.20 -4.38 19.17
N THR A 371 8.19 -5.21 19.44
CA THR A 371 9.27 -5.51 18.51
C THR A 371 8.91 -6.77 17.72
N HIS A 372 9.29 -6.79 16.44
CA HIS A 372 8.91 -7.80 15.45
C HIS A 372 10.13 -8.30 14.69
N LEU A 373 10.14 -9.58 14.33
CA LEU A 373 11.12 -10.18 13.42
C LEU A 373 10.43 -11.14 12.45
N LEU A 374 10.55 -10.86 11.16
CA LEU A 374 10.29 -11.83 10.10
C LEU A 374 11.58 -12.51 9.69
N GLN A 375 11.57 -13.84 9.63
CA GLN A 375 12.71 -14.62 9.20
C GLN A 375 12.31 -15.84 8.35
N THR A 376 13.19 -16.27 7.45
CA THR A 376 12.99 -17.52 6.70
C THR A 376 13.19 -18.72 7.62
N GLN A 377 12.40 -19.77 7.40
CA GLN A 377 12.58 -21.09 7.98
C GLN A 377 13.25 -22.00 6.95
N GLY A 378 14.36 -22.62 7.33
CA GLY A 378 15.08 -23.56 6.45
C GLY A 378 16.21 -24.30 7.15
N GLU A 379 16.59 -25.45 6.57
CA GLU A 379 17.61 -26.35 7.11
C GLU A 379 19.01 -25.71 7.23
N ARG A 380 19.31 -24.71 6.39
CA ARG A 380 20.59 -23.99 6.39
C ARG A 380 20.64 -22.77 7.32
N GLY A 381 19.66 -22.63 8.22
CA GLY A 381 19.54 -21.55 9.18
C GLY A 381 18.54 -20.46 8.78
N SER A 382 18.15 -19.65 9.76
CA SER A 382 17.16 -18.57 9.60
C SER A 382 17.79 -17.30 9.04
N GLY A 383 17.21 -16.78 7.96
CA GLY A 383 17.59 -15.50 7.37
C GLY A 383 16.66 -14.38 7.81
N GLU A 384 17.21 -13.26 8.28
CA GLU A 384 16.41 -12.09 8.64
C GLU A 384 15.85 -11.43 7.38
N ILE A 385 14.52 -11.26 7.34
CA ILE A 385 13.81 -10.60 6.24
C ILE A 385 13.54 -9.15 6.63
N VAL A 386 12.80 -8.93 7.73
CA VAL A 386 12.41 -7.60 8.21
C VAL A 386 12.45 -7.59 9.74
N ARG A 387 13.03 -6.54 10.31
CA ARG A 387 12.79 -6.17 11.71
C ARG A 387 11.78 -5.06 11.75
N GLY A 388 10.90 -5.05 12.74
CA GLY A 388 10.00 -3.93 12.91
C GLY A 388 9.72 -3.59 14.36
N ARG A 389 9.20 -2.40 14.55
CA ARG A 389 8.72 -1.92 15.84
C ARG A 389 7.41 -1.19 15.62
N THR A 390 6.38 -1.59 16.35
CA THR A 390 5.04 -0.99 16.28
C THR A 390 4.70 -0.32 17.60
N THR A 391 4.06 0.84 17.55
CA THR A 391 3.60 1.61 18.70
C THR A 391 2.08 1.77 18.62
N TRP A 392 1.39 1.50 19.72
CA TRP A 392 -0.06 1.39 19.80
C TRP A 392 -0.63 2.34 20.86
N LYS A 393 -1.60 3.17 20.45
CA LYS A 393 -2.34 4.09 21.33
C LYS A 393 -3.75 3.56 21.59
N ARG A 394 -4.36 3.94 22.71
CA ARG A 394 -5.76 3.61 22.99
C ARG A 394 -6.67 4.17 21.88
N LYS A 395 -7.65 3.38 21.44
CA LYS A 395 -8.68 3.88 20.51
C LYS A 395 -9.47 5.00 21.20
N MET A 396 -9.62 6.14 20.54
CA MET A 396 -10.56 7.17 20.99
C MET A 396 -11.96 6.78 20.54
N SER A 397 -12.95 6.92 21.43
CA SER A 397 -14.31 6.39 21.26
C SER A 397 -15.19 7.13 20.24
N THR A 398 -14.62 7.98 19.38
CA THR A 398 -15.38 8.78 18.42
C THR A 398 -14.62 8.91 17.09
N ALA A 399 -14.94 8.05 16.13
CA ALA A 399 -14.72 8.33 14.72
C ALA A 399 -15.85 9.25 14.23
N ILE A 400 -15.83 10.51 14.69
CA ILE A 400 -16.68 11.55 14.09
C ILE A 400 -15.91 12.04 12.86
N PRO A 401 -16.50 12.03 11.65
CA PRO A 401 -15.84 12.58 10.46
C PRO A 401 -15.41 14.03 10.75
N PHE A 402 -14.23 14.43 10.29
CA PHE A 402 -13.84 15.84 10.40
C PHE A 402 -14.86 16.69 9.63
N SER A 403 -15.63 17.49 10.36
CA SER A 403 -16.64 18.35 9.76
C SER A 403 -15.98 19.37 8.85
N THR A 404 -16.52 19.51 7.64
CA THR A 404 -16.18 20.54 6.65
C THR A 404 -16.41 21.95 7.16
#